data_AF-A0A835GW24-F1
#
_entry.id   AF-A0A835GW24-F1
#
_cell.length_a   1.000
_cell.length_b   1.000
_cell.length_c   1.000
_cell.angle_alpha   90.00
_cell.angle_beta   90.00
_cell.angle_gamma   90.00
#
_symmetry.space_group_name_H-M   'P 1'
#
loop_
_entity.id
_entity.type
_entity.pdbx_description
1 polymer ?
#
loop_
_entity_poly.entity_id
_entity_poly.type
_entity_poly.pdbx_seq_one_letter_code
_entity_poly.pdbx_strand_id
1 'polypeptide(L)'
;MDFAKVEKRVRTTGGGSTGTVRNLRIREDTAKYLLNLNVNSAHYNPKTWSMREVPLSDSDLNEKFYGGDNQYITSGQAMEFKRLNVHAWELYEKGQDVHMQVAPSQAELLYKNYKVIKEKLKSKTKDTIMEKYGNAKK
;
A
#
# COMPACT_ATOMS: atom_id res chain seq x y z
N MET A 1 48.01 7.16 37.37
CA MET A 1 46.70 7.15 38.04
C MET A 1 46.27 8.60 38.14
N ASP A 2 45.31 9.01 37.32
CA ASP A 2 44.44 10.17 37.59
C ASP A 2 43.21 10.08 36.68
N PHE A 3 42.27 9.23 37.09
CA PHE A 3 40.97 9.02 36.45
C PHE A 3 39.90 10.02 36.94
N ALA A 4 40.30 11.15 37.53
CA ALA A 4 39.45 11.94 38.42
C ALA A 4 38.88 13.24 37.81
N LYS A 5 38.54 13.25 36.52
CA LYS A 5 37.65 14.30 35.99
C LYS A 5 36.63 13.74 35.01
N VAL A 6 35.71 12.94 35.53
CA VAL A 6 34.42 12.72 34.88
C VAL A 6 33.58 13.97 35.12
N GLU A 7 33.59 14.88 34.15
CA GLU A 7 32.54 15.89 34.06
C GLU A 7 31.23 15.14 33.82
N LYS A 8 30.45 14.93 34.89
CA LYS A 8 29.08 14.48 34.77
C LYS A 8 28.37 15.51 33.90
N ARG A 9 28.10 15.17 32.64
CA ARG A 9 27.12 15.90 31.83
C ARG A 9 25.84 15.92 32.63
N VAL A 10 25.53 17.07 33.21
CA VAL A 10 24.27 17.32 33.87
C VAL A 10 23.21 17.05 32.82
N ARG A 11 22.44 15.97 33.03
CA ARG A 11 21.20 15.74 32.31
C ARG A 11 20.23 16.81 32.80
N THR A 12 20.26 17.98 32.18
CA THR A 12 19.12 18.89 32.27
C THR A 12 17.91 18.17 31.66
N THR A 13 16.73 18.44 32.20
CA THR A 13 15.42 17.88 31.81
C THR A 13 14.94 18.30 30.41
N GLY A 14 15.86 18.76 29.55
CA GLY A 14 15.64 19.00 28.13
C GLY A 14 16.76 18.30 27.37
N GLY A 15 16.42 17.18 26.71
CA GLY A 15 17.35 16.33 25.96
C GLY A 15 18.37 17.13 25.16
N GLY A 16 19.65 16.91 25.46
CA GLY A 16 20.76 17.63 24.85
C GLY A 16 20.91 17.34 23.37
N SER A 17 20.48 18.28 22.53
CA SER A 17 21.12 18.56 21.25
C SER A 17 22.01 19.80 21.42
N THR A 18 23.30 19.59 21.67
CA THR A 18 24.32 20.66 21.65
C THR A 18 24.70 21.00 20.20
N GLY A 19 23.70 21.31 19.40
CA GLY A 19 23.79 21.87 18.06
C GLY A 19 22.52 22.67 17.88
N THR A 20 22.66 23.95 17.50
CA THR A 20 21.56 24.87 17.19
C THR A 20 20.44 24.09 16.50
N VAL A 21 19.25 24.01 17.12
CA VAL A 21 18.11 23.29 16.55
C VAL A 21 17.73 24.02 15.26
N ARG A 22 18.30 23.57 14.14
CA ARG A 22 17.92 24.03 12.81
C ARG A 22 16.51 23.50 12.53
N ASN A 23 15.73 24.24 11.74
CA ASN A 23 14.39 23.80 11.33
C ASN A 23 14.42 22.35 10.85
N LEU A 24 13.64 21.48 11.51
CA LEU A 24 13.61 20.04 11.24
C LEU A 24 12.83 19.68 9.97
N ARG A 25 12.08 20.63 9.41
CA ARG A 25 11.34 20.43 8.17
C ARG A 25 12.31 20.32 6.99
N ILE A 26 12.21 19.20 6.29
CA ILE A 26 12.88 18.98 5.00
C ILE A 26 12.35 20.02 4.01
N ARG A 27 13.26 20.77 3.38
CA ARG A 27 12.87 21.89 2.49
C ARG A 27 12.50 21.42 1.09
N GLU A 28 13.02 20.27 0.65
CA GLU A 28 12.66 19.67 -0.63
C GLU A 28 11.22 19.10 -0.64
N ASP A 29 10.71 18.69 0.53
CA ASP A 29 9.38 18.09 0.66
C ASP A 29 8.27 19.15 0.74
N THR A 30 7.57 19.31 -0.37
CA THR A 30 6.40 20.20 -0.45
C THR A 30 5.22 19.61 0.35
N ALA A 31 4.53 20.44 1.13
CA ALA A 31 3.37 19.99 1.88
C ALA A 31 2.20 19.66 0.96
N LYS A 32 1.39 18.65 1.30
CA LYS A 32 0.26 18.17 0.49
C LYS A 32 -0.68 19.28 0.02
N TYR A 33 -1.08 20.19 0.91
CA TYR A 33 -1.99 21.32 0.62
C TYR A 33 -1.36 22.45 -0.20
N LEU A 34 -0.04 22.41 -0.44
CA LEU A 34 0.65 23.37 -1.31
C LEU A 34 0.88 22.83 -2.72
N LEU A 35 0.51 21.57 -2.99
CA LEU A 35 0.64 20.96 -4.31
C LEU A 35 -0.31 21.59 -5.34
N ASN A 36 -1.49 22.02 -4.90
CA ASN A 36 -2.43 22.78 -5.71
C ASN A 36 -3.08 23.88 -4.83
N LEU A 37 -2.95 25.14 -5.24
CA LEU A 37 -3.47 26.30 -4.52
C LEU A 37 -4.90 26.67 -4.90
N ASN A 38 -5.49 25.96 -5.87
CA ASN A 38 -6.89 26.15 -6.23
C ASN A 38 -7.79 25.71 -5.06
N VAL A 39 -8.74 26.57 -4.70
CA VAL A 39 -9.70 26.33 -3.61
C VAL A 39 -10.55 25.08 -3.86
N ASN A 40 -10.84 24.77 -5.13
CA ASN A 40 -11.63 23.60 -5.53
C ASN A 40 -10.80 22.33 -5.76
N SER A 41 -9.52 22.32 -5.35
CA SER A 41 -8.67 21.15 -5.42
C SER A 41 -8.99 20.13 -4.31
N ALA A 42 -8.22 19.02 -4.27
CA ALA A 42 -8.41 17.97 -3.28
C ALA A 42 -8.36 18.51 -1.83
N HIS A 43 -9.35 18.10 -1.03
CA HIS A 43 -9.45 18.53 0.36
C HIS A 43 -8.34 17.91 1.24
N TYR A 44 -7.57 18.76 1.93
CA TYR A 44 -6.60 18.36 2.94
C TYR A 44 -7.19 18.47 4.35
N ASN A 45 -7.16 17.38 5.13
CA ASN A 45 -7.55 17.41 6.54
C ASN A 45 -6.34 17.71 7.43
N PRO A 46 -6.25 18.90 8.07
CA PRO A 46 -5.08 19.28 8.87
C PRO A 46 -4.97 18.53 10.20
N LYS A 47 -6.03 17.86 10.66
CA LYS A 47 -6.01 17.10 11.92
C LYS A 47 -5.34 15.74 11.78
N THR A 48 -5.61 15.05 10.67
CA THR A 48 -5.08 13.71 10.37
C THR A 48 -3.95 13.75 9.35
N TRP A 49 -3.63 14.93 8.82
CA TRP A 49 -2.63 15.16 7.76
C TRP A 49 -2.85 14.33 6.49
N SER A 50 -4.12 14.07 6.17
CA SER A 50 -4.49 13.24 5.03
C SER A 50 -5.11 14.04 3.89
N MET A 51 -4.81 13.62 2.66
CA MET A 51 -5.39 14.14 1.41
C MET A 51 -5.80 12.95 0.58
N ARG A 52 -7.11 12.70 0.49
CA ARG A 52 -7.64 11.46 -0.09
C ARG A 52 -7.53 11.43 -1.61
N GLU A 53 -7.97 12.52 -2.22
CA GLU A 53 -8.04 12.68 -3.66
C GLU A 53 -6.74 13.23 -4.24
N VAL A 54 -6.59 13.11 -5.55
CA VAL A 54 -5.42 13.60 -6.27
C VAL A 54 -5.54 15.12 -6.42
N PRO A 55 -4.56 15.91 -5.95
CA PRO A 55 -4.63 17.36 -6.01
C PRO A 55 -4.52 17.90 -7.45
N LEU A 56 -3.85 17.16 -8.33
CA LEU A 56 -3.70 17.45 -9.75
C LEU A 56 -4.36 16.31 -10.54
N SER A 57 -5.62 16.45 -10.93
CA SER A 57 -6.32 15.43 -11.73
C SER A 57 -5.75 15.34 -13.14
N ASP A 58 -5.51 16.49 -13.76
CA ASP A 58 -5.34 16.62 -15.22
C ASP A 58 -3.91 16.39 -15.72
N SER A 59 -2.92 16.32 -14.83
CA SER A 59 -1.52 16.09 -15.22
C SER A 59 -1.20 14.62 -15.51
N ASP A 60 -0.06 14.38 -16.16
CA ASP A 60 0.41 13.03 -16.49
C ASP A 60 0.79 12.22 -15.24
N LEU A 61 0.45 10.93 -15.23
CA LEU A 61 0.65 10.06 -14.06
C LEU A 61 2.13 9.87 -13.68
N ASN A 62 3.04 9.91 -14.64
CA ASN A 62 4.47 9.73 -14.41
C ASN A 62 5.17 11.00 -13.89
N GLU A 63 4.57 12.17 -14.09
CA GLU A 63 5.11 13.45 -13.62
C GLU A 63 4.59 13.81 -12.21
N LYS A 64 3.52 13.15 -11.76
CA LYS A 64 2.93 13.36 -10.45
C LYS A 64 3.81 12.80 -9.33
N PHE A 65 4.36 13.70 -8.52
CA PHE A 65 5.06 13.33 -7.28
C PHE A 65 4.13 12.67 -6.25
N TYR A 66 2.84 13.05 -6.23
CA TYR A 66 1.87 12.55 -5.26
C TYR A 66 0.51 12.25 -5.91
N GLY A 67 0.07 11.00 -5.78
CA GLY A 67 -1.16 10.47 -6.37
C GLY A 67 -2.36 10.38 -5.42
N GLY A 68 -2.35 11.07 -4.27
CA GLY A 68 -3.41 10.97 -3.26
C GLY A 68 -3.27 9.76 -2.34
N ASP A 69 -3.72 9.89 -1.09
CA ASP A 69 -3.59 8.82 -0.09
C ASP A 69 -4.37 7.56 -0.47
N ASN A 70 -5.50 7.69 -1.19
CA ASN A 70 -6.30 6.54 -1.61
C ASN A 70 -5.56 5.60 -2.56
N GLN A 71 -4.68 6.12 -3.42
CA GLN A 71 -3.87 5.30 -4.32
C GLN A 71 -2.88 4.45 -3.51
N TYR A 72 -2.21 5.05 -2.53
CA TYR A 72 -1.29 4.33 -1.66
C TYR A 72 -1.99 3.28 -0.79
N ILE A 73 -3.17 3.59 -0.24
CA ILE A 73 -3.94 2.66 0.60
C ILE A 73 -4.38 1.42 -0.17
N THR A 74 -4.73 1.56 -1.45
CA THR A 74 -5.29 0.47 -2.25
C THR A 74 -4.25 -0.33 -3.04
N SER A 75 -2.99 0.13 -3.06
CA SER A 75 -1.92 -0.46 -3.86
C SER A 75 -1.06 -1.47 -3.09
N GLY A 76 -0.17 -2.15 -3.82
CA GLY A 76 0.78 -3.10 -3.26
C GLY A 76 0.12 -4.35 -2.66
N GLN A 77 0.69 -4.81 -1.54
CA GLN A 77 0.27 -6.05 -0.86
C GLN A 77 -1.16 -5.98 -0.30
N ALA A 78 -1.70 -4.78 -0.05
CA ALA A 78 -3.07 -4.60 0.42
C ALA A 78 -4.09 -5.18 -0.58
N MET A 79 -3.82 -5.05 -1.88
CA MET A 79 -4.69 -5.62 -2.91
C MET A 79 -4.63 -7.15 -2.93
N GLU A 80 -3.44 -7.73 -2.75
CA GLU A 80 -3.28 -9.19 -2.70
C GLU A 80 -3.97 -9.79 -1.48
N PHE A 81 -3.80 -9.14 -0.33
CA PHE A 81 -4.47 -9.49 0.92
C PHE A 81 -5.99 -9.39 0.79
N LYS A 82 -6.51 -8.33 0.15
CA LYS A 82 -7.94 -8.19 -0.15
C LYS A 82 -8.46 -9.35 -1.00
N ARG A 83 -7.73 -9.75 -2.05
CA ARG A 83 -8.11 -10.89 -2.91
C ARG A 83 -8.10 -12.22 -2.14
N LEU A 84 -7.12 -12.42 -1.26
CA LEU A 84 -7.05 -13.61 -0.41
C LEU A 84 -8.22 -13.66 0.58
N ASN A 85 -8.62 -12.53 1.15
CA ASN A 85 -9.81 -12.43 2.02
C ASN A 85 -11.10 -12.80 1.29
N VAL A 86 -11.32 -12.22 0.10
CA VAL A 86 -12.49 -12.54 -0.72
C VAL A 86 -12.52 -14.03 -1.06
N HIS A 87 -11.38 -14.61 -1.42
CA HIS A 87 -11.28 -16.05 -1.66
C HIS A 87 -11.62 -16.89 -0.41
N ALA A 88 -11.16 -16.49 0.78
CA ALA A 88 -11.51 -17.18 2.02
C ALA A 88 -13.03 -17.14 2.30
N TRP A 89 -13.70 -16.00 2.05
CA TRP A 89 -15.15 -15.90 2.15
C TRP A 89 -15.88 -16.80 1.15
N GLU A 90 -15.45 -16.82 -0.12
CA GLU A 90 -16.02 -17.70 -1.14
C GLU A 90 -15.87 -19.20 -0.78
N LEU A 91 -14.77 -19.58 -0.14
CA LEU A 91 -14.54 -20.96 0.33
C LEU A 91 -15.44 -21.30 1.52
N TYR A 92 -15.61 -20.35 2.44
CA TYR A 92 -16.50 -20.50 3.58
C TYR A 92 -17.95 -20.72 3.14
N GLU A 93 -18.43 -19.96 2.16
CA GLU A 93 -19.76 -20.16 1.56
C GLU A 93 -19.92 -21.52 0.88
N LYS A 94 -18.84 -22.10 0.37
CA LYS A 94 -18.81 -23.45 -0.21
C LYS A 94 -18.68 -24.57 0.85
N GLY A 95 -18.62 -24.21 2.14
CA GLY A 95 -18.52 -25.15 3.25
C GLY A 95 -17.09 -25.56 3.61
N GLN A 96 -16.06 -24.89 3.10
CA GLN A 96 -14.67 -25.12 3.51
C GLN A 96 -14.28 -24.15 4.64
N ASP A 97 -13.75 -24.68 5.74
CA ASP A 97 -13.29 -23.87 6.86
C ASP A 97 -11.87 -23.33 6.62
N VAL A 98 -11.80 -22.14 6.02
CA VAL A 98 -10.55 -21.42 5.77
C VAL A 98 -10.67 -20.01 6.33
N HIS A 99 -9.87 -19.70 7.34
CA HIS A 99 -9.88 -18.40 8.00
C HIS A 99 -8.51 -17.71 7.94
N MET A 100 -8.46 -16.54 7.31
CA MET A 100 -7.22 -15.80 7.09
C MET A 100 -6.54 -15.33 8.39
N GLN A 101 -7.29 -14.85 9.39
CA GLN A 101 -6.70 -14.40 10.66
C GLN A 101 -6.28 -15.54 11.60
N VAL A 102 -7.00 -16.68 11.59
CA VAL A 102 -6.72 -17.82 12.49
C VAL A 102 -5.56 -18.66 11.94
N ALA A 103 -5.59 -18.98 10.64
CA ALA A 103 -4.59 -19.81 9.98
C ALA A 103 -4.09 -19.16 8.67
N PRO A 104 -3.32 -18.05 8.77
CA PRO A 104 -2.90 -17.27 7.61
C PRO A 104 -2.04 -18.05 6.62
N SER A 105 -1.10 -18.87 7.12
CA SER A 105 -0.20 -19.68 6.28
C SER A 105 -0.95 -20.76 5.49
N GLN A 106 -1.95 -21.40 6.11
CA GLN A 106 -2.82 -22.36 5.46
C GLN A 106 -3.66 -21.70 4.37
N ALA A 107 -4.28 -20.55 4.67
CA ALA A 107 -5.06 -19.79 3.71
C ALA A 107 -4.20 -19.34 2.50
N GLU A 108 -2.98 -18.89 2.75
CA GLU A 108 -2.05 -18.49 1.69
C GLU A 108 -1.61 -19.67 0.81
N LEU A 109 -1.30 -20.82 1.41
CA LEU A 109 -0.93 -22.03 0.66
C LEU A 109 -2.08 -22.51 -0.24
N LEU A 110 -3.29 -22.57 0.31
CA LEU A 110 -4.49 -22.92 -0.46
C LEU A 110 -4.73 -21.92 -1.60
N TYR A 111 -4.55 -20.63 -1.35
CA TYR A 111 -4.70 -19.60 -2.37
C TYR A 111 -3.64 -19.69 -3.48
N LYS A 112 -2.38 -20.02 -3.15
CA LYS A 112 -1.32 -20.30 -4.13
C LYS A 112 -1.68 -21.48 -5.03
N ASN A 113 -2.13 -22.58 -4.43
CA ASN A 113 -2.59 -23.76 -5.18
C ASN A 113 -3.78 -23.42 -6.08
N TYR A 114 -4.74 -22.65 -5.57
CA TYR A 114 -5.89 -22.16 -6.34
C TYR A 114 -5.46 -21.33 -7.56
N LYS A 115 -4.48 -20.42 -7.43
CA LYS A 115 -3.97 -19.62 -8.56
C LYS A 115 -3.44 -20.51 -9.69
N VAL A 116 -2.62 -21.51 -9.36
CA VAL A 116 -2.05 -22.46 -10.33
C VAL A 116 -3.16 -23.27 -11.03
N ILE A 117 -4.14 -23.75 -10.26
CA ILE A 117 -5.28 -24.50 -10.83
C ILE A 117 -6.13 -23.59 -11.72
N LYS A 118 -6.38 -22.34 -11.31
CA LYS A 118 -7.15 -21.34 -12.07
C LYS A 118 -6.49 -21.00 -13.40
N GLU A 119 -5.17 -20.86 -13.44
CA GLU A 119 -4.42 -20.63 -14.68
C GLU A 119 -4.50 -21.81 -15.63
N LYS A 120 -4.31 -23.04 -15.13
CA LYS A 120 -4.49 -24.27 -15.92
C LYS A 120 -5.92 -24.43 -16.45
N LEU A 121 -6.93 -24.03 -15.67
CA LEU A 121 -8.32 -24.04 -16.13
C LEU A 121 -8.54 -23.01 -17.23
N LYS A 122 -8.02 -21.78 -17.09
CA LYS A 122 -8.12 -20.74 -18.12
C LYS A 122 -7.50 -21.17 -19.45
N SER A 123 -6.33 -21.81 -19.44
CA SER A 123 -5.70 -22.31 -20.68
C SER A 123 -6.56 -23.39 -21.32
N LYS A 124 -7.02 -24.38 -20.55
CA LYS A 124 -7.93 -25.43 -21.05
C LYS A 124 -9.20 -24.85 -21.65
N THR A 125 -9.84 -23.90 -20.98
CA THR A 125 -11.04 -23.23 -21.50
C THR A 125 -10.75 -22.50 -22.81
N LYS A 126 -9.61 -21.81 -22.92
CA LYS A 126 -9.18 -21.15 -24.17
C LYS A 126 -8.99 -22.17 -25.30
N ASP A 127 -8.34 -23.29 -25.03
CA ASP A 127 -8.09 -24.34 -26.03
C ASP A 127 -9.41 -24.98 -26.49
N THR A 128 -10.30 -25.31 -25.55
CA THR A 128 -11.64 -25.86 -25.87
C THR A 128 -12.47 -24.88 -26.71
N ILE A 129 -12.40 -23.57 -26.43
CA ILE A 129 -13.10 -22.56 -27.23
C ILE A 129 -12.48 -22.46 -28.63
N MET A 130 -11.15 -22.51 -28.74
CA MET A 130 -10.44 -22.48 -30.01
C MET A 130 -10.76 -23.71 -30.87
N GLU A 131 -10.82 -24.90 -30.30
CA GLU A 131 -11.19 -26.12 -31.02
C GLU A 131 -12.63 -26.06 -31.55
N LYS A 132 -13.56 -25.54 -30.73
CA LYS A 132 -14.99 -25.48 -31.09
C LYS A 132 -15.32 -24.38 -32.11
N TYR A 133 -14.65 -23.23 -32.02
CA TYR A 133 -15.05 -22.02 -32.76
C TYR A 133 -13.93 -21.43 -33.62
N GLY A 134 -12.68 -21.87 -33.48
CA GLY A 134 -11.51 -21.34 -34.19
C GLY A 134 -11.45 -21.70 -35.68
N ASN A 135 -12.27 -22.65 -36.14
CA ASN A 135 -12.35 -23.06 -37.55
C ASN A 135 -13.35 -22.25 -38.39
N ALA A 136 -13.94 -21.16 -37.85
CA ALA A 136 -14.98 -20.40 -38.53
C ALA A 136 -14.49 -19.50 -39.70
N LYS A 137 -13.18 -19.45 -39.98
CA LYS A 137 -12.62 -18.81 -41.18
C LYS A 137 -11.45 -19.64 -41.73
N LYS A 138 -11.77 -20.64 -42.54
CA LYS A 138 -10.89 -21.12 -43.60
C LYS A 138 -11.72 -21.43 -44.83
#